data_AF-A0A7V4BS68-F1
#
_entry.id   AF-A0A7V4BS68-F1
#
_cell.length_a   1.000
_cell.length_b   1.000
_cell.length_c   1.000
_cell.angle_alpha   90.00
_cell.angle_beta   90.00
_cell.angle_gamma   90.00
#
_symmetry.space_group_name_H-M   'P 1'
#
loop_
_entity.id
_entity.type
_entity.pdbx_description
1 polymer ?
#
loop_
_entity_poly.entity_id
_entity_poly.type
_entity_poly.pdbx_seq_one_letter_code
_entity_poly.pdbx_strand_id
1 'polypeptide(L)'
;VGISKGLLYNYFSSKDDLLEQIIRRAFKEIDDLFDPNHDGILTVDEFEYFIEAYLKLLTEKPDYWKLIFYLTLQPGIQSILKKIQADETTTAIFNILTQYLERHGFANARQETQLLHYIFDGLTWNYIMNPNDVDIETIKQIILNRYVLPFKEQ
;
A
#
# COMPACT_ATOMS: atom_id res chain seq x y z
N VAL A 1 -6.71 19.30 17.68
CA VAL A 1 -5.68 20.35 17.81
C VAL A 1 -6.26 21.67 17.32
N GLY A 2 -6.20 22.71 18.15
CA GLY A 2 -6.69 24.06 17.82
C GLY A 2 -5.67 24.84 16.99
N ILE A 3 -5.54 24.49 15.72
CA ILE A 3 -4.71 25.22 14.75
C ILE A 3 -5.64 26.19 14.02
N SER A 4 -5.33 27.49 14.02
CA SER A 4 -6.14 28.46 13.28
C SER A 4 -6.06 28.17 11.78
N LYS A 5 -7.15 28.39 11.04
CA LYS A 5 -7.16 28.22 9.58
C LYS A 5 -6.02 29.00 8.92
N GLY A 6 -5.64 30.16 9.46
CA GLY A 6 -4.54 31.00 8.96
C GLY A 6 -3.15 30.39 9.12
N LEU A 7 -2.90 29.55 10.13
CA LEU A 7 -1.62 28.86 10.31
C LEU A 7 -1.41 27.77 9.26
N LEU A 8 -2.48 27.08 8.83
CA LEU A 8 -2.42 26.08 7.77
C LEU A 8 -1.98 26.66 6.41
N TYR A 9 -2.45 27.86 6.07
CA TYR A 9 -2.09 28.56 4.83
C TYR A 9 -0.65 29.10 4.82
N ASN A 10 0.05 29.11 5.96
CA ASN A 10 1.47 29.45 6.01
C ASN A 10 2.38 28.27 5.66
N TYR A 11 1.89 27.03 5.80
CA TYR A 11 2.65 25.81 5.53
C TYR A 11 2.28 25.15 4.19
N PHE A 12 1.08 25.42 3.67
CA PHE A 12 0.60 24.83 2.42
C PHE A 12 0.04 25.90 1.51
N SER A 13 0.40 25.82 0.24
CA SER A 13 0.04 26.81 -0.78
C SER A 13 -1.46 26.75 -1.13
N SER A 14 -2.10 25.60 -0.91
CA SER A 14 -3.53 25.40 -1.12
C SER A 14 -4.04 24.18 -0.34
N LYS A 15 -5.37 23.99 -0.33
CA LYS A 15 -5.99 22.75 0.16
C LYS A 15 -5.50 21.52 -0.61
N ASP A 16 -5.30 21.66 -1.91
CA ASP A 16 -4.86 20.56 -2.78
C ASP A 16 -3.40 20.18 -2.49
N ASP A 17 -2.55 21.17 -2.21
CA ASP A 17 -1.15 20.97 -1.80
C ASP A 17 -1.07 20.19 -0.46
N LEU A 18 -1.89 20.56 0.53
CA LEU A 18 -1.99 19.80 1.78
C LEU A 18 -2.44 18.36 1.53
N LEU A 19 -3.47 18.15 0.71
CA LEU A 19 -4.01 16.81 0.44
C LEU A 19 -3.00 15.95 -0.33
N GLU A 20 -2.29 16.54 -1.29
CA GLU A 20 -1.19 15.88 -2.00
C GLU A 20 -0.11 15.41 -1.02
N GLN A 21 0.34 16.26 -0.09
CA GLN A 21 1.35 15.90 0.90
C GLN A 21 0.89 14.80 1.87
N ILE A 22 -0.38 14.84 2.29
CA ILE A 22 -0.98 13.80 3.15
C ILE A 22 -0.99 12.44 2.42
N ILE A 23 -1.44 12.42 1.16
CA ILE A 23 -1.54 11.18 0.37
C ILE A 23 -0.14 10.65 0.03
N ARG A 24 0.80 11.52 -0.37
CA ARG A 24 2.19 11.15 -0.63
C ARG A 24 2.85 10.52 0.58
N ARG A 25 2.63 11.09 1.77
CA ARG A 25 3.15 10.52 3.01
C ARG A 25 2.58 9.13 3.27
N ALA A 26 1.28 8.95 3.08
CA ALA A 26 0.65 7.64 3.27
C ALA A 26 1.20 6.60 2.28
N PHE A 27 1.35 6.94 1.00
CA PHE A 27 1.94 6.03 0.02
C PHE A 27 3.41 5.74 0.31
N LYS A 28 4.18 6.74 0.73
CA LYS A 28 5.56 6.52 1.19
C LYS A 28 5.64 5.55 2.37
N GLU A 29 4.69 5.59 3.31
CA GLU A 29 4.64 4.60 4.40
C GLU A 29 4.43 3.17 3.87
N ILE A 30 3.74 2.97 2.75
CA ILE A 30 3.59 1.66 2.09
C ILE A 30 4.86 1.29 1.32
N ASP A 31 5.43 2.23 0.56
CA ASP A 31 6.65 2.03 -0.21
C ASP A 31 7.83 1.62 0.69
N ASP A 32 8.01 2.30 1.83
CA ASP A 32 9.07 2.04 2.80
C ASP A 32 8.90 0.68 3.52
N LEU A 33 7.67 0.14 3.57
CA LEU A 33 7.44 -1.22 4.07
C LEU A 33 7.72 -2.29 3.01
N PHE A 34 7.46 -1.97 1.74
CA PHE A 34 7.58 -2.90 0.63
C PHE A 34 9.04 -3.10 0.19
N ASP A 35 9.81 -2.02 0.14
CA ASP A 35 11.23 -2.01 -0.22
C ASP A 35 12.01 -1.22 0.84
N PRO A 36 12.27 -1.82 2.03
CA PRO A 36 12.83 -1.10 3.17
C PRO A 36 14.27 -0.63 2.97
N ASN A 37 15.03 -1.30 2.11
CA ASN A 37 16.42 -0.99 1.80
C ASN A 37 16.55 -0.11 0.53
N HIS A 38 15.46 0.08 -0.23
CA HIS A 38 15.37 0.85 -1.45
C HIS A 38 16.32 0.38 -2.56
N ASP A 39 16.62 -0.92 -2.63
CA ASP A 39 17.47 -1.52 -3.66
C ASP A 39 16.71 -1.95 -4.92
N GLY A 40 15.37 -1.91 -4.89
CA GLY A 40 14.50 -2.30 -5.99
C GLY A 40 14.41 -3.80 -6.19
N ILE A 41 14.85 -4.61 -5.23
CA ILE A 41 14.90 -6.07 -5.29
C ILE A 41 14.18 -6.65 -4.07
N LEU A 42 12.91 -6.98 -4.25
CA LEU A 42 12.15 -7.66 -3.20
C LEU A 42 12.70 -9.08 -2.97
N THR A 43 13.08 -9.39 -1.73
CA THR A 43 13.44 -10.72 -1.25
C THR A 43 12.24 -11.45 -0.63
N VAL A 44 12.37 -12.76 -0.38
CA VAL A 44 11.31 -13.56 0.26
C VAL A 44 11.00 -13.04 1.67
N ASP A 45 12.04 -12.73 2.45
CA ASP A 45 11.89 -12.21 3.81
C ASP A 45 11.31 -10.80 3.83
N GLU A 46 11.72 -9.92 2.90
CA GLU A 46 11.11 -8.59 2.76
C GLU A 46 9.64 -8.69 2.36
N PHE A 47 9.27 -9.65 1.50
CA PHE A 47 7.88 -9.79 1.11
C PHE A 47 7.01 -10.35 2.25
N GLU A 48 7.53 -11.31 3.02
CA GLU A 48 6.90 -11.77 4.26
C GLU A 48 6.69 -10.60 5.23
N TYR A 49 7.76 -9.85 5.49
CA TYR A 49 7.73 -8.66 6.35
C TYR A 49 6.69 -7.65 5.86
N PHE A 50 6.66 -7.35 4.56
CA PHE A 50 5.69 -6.43 3.97
C PHE A 50 4.26 -6.90 4.22
N ILE A 51 3.94 -8.17 3.99
CA ILE A 51 2.60 -8.72 4.21
C ILE A 51 2.19 -8.55 5.67
N GLU A 52 3.06 -8.92 6.61
CA GLU A 52 2.78 -8.77 8.04
C GLU A 52 2.62 -7.31 8.46
N ALA A 53 3.55 -6.46 8.03
CA ALA A 53 3.57 -5.04 8.38
C ALA A 53 2.38 -4.30 7.77
N TYR A 54 1.98 -4.60 6.54
CA TYR A 54 0.81 -4.01 5.88
C TYR A 54 -0.49 -4.33 6.64
N LEU A 55 -0.68 -5.58 7.07
CA LEU A 55 -1.87 -5.97 7.83
C LEU A 55 -1.88 -5.36 9.23
N LYS A 56 -0.71 -5.32 9.88
CA LYS A 56 -0.54 -4.62 11.16
C LYS A 56 -0.85 -3.12 11.03
N LEU A 57 -0.40 -2.51 9.95
CA LEU A 57 -0.63 -1.11 9.65
C LEU A 57 -2.13 -0.78 9.52
N LEU A 58 -2.92 -1.65 8.89
CA LEU A 58 -4.38 -1.51 8.80
C LEU A 58 -5.07 -1.66 10.17
N THR A 59 -4.60 -2.59 10.99
CA THR A 59 -5.22 -2.94 12.28
C THR A 59 -4.86 -1.98 13.42
N GLU A 60 -3.64 -1.41 13.43
CA GLU A 60 -3.18 -0.50 14.50
C GLU A 60 -3.59 0.95 14.29
N LYS A 61 -3.82 1.38 13.04
CA LYS A 61 -4.20 2.76 12.70
C LYS A 61 -5.45 2.83 11.80
N PRO A 62 -6.57 2.16 12.17
CA PRO A 62 -7.72 2.01 11.28
C PRO A 62 -8.34 3.34 10.87
N ASP A 63 -8.48 4.30 11.80
CA ASP A 63 -9.06 5.62 11.50
C ASP A 63 -8.19 6.45 10.55
N TYR A 64 -6.86 6.32 10.66
CA TYR A 64 -5.92 7.00 9.78
C TYR A 64 -6.06 6.47 8.36
N TRP A 65 -6.00 5.15 8.18
CA TRP A 65 -6.13 4.53 6.85
C TRP A 65 -7.52 4.69 6.26
N LYS A 66 -8.56 4.69 7.10
CA LYS A 66 -9.93 5.04 6.71
C LYS A 66 -10.02 6.45 6.16
N LEU A 67 -9.38 7.43 6.79
CA LEU A 67 -9.31 8.80 6.27
C LEU A 67 -8.58 8.86 4.93
N ILE A 68 -7.38 8.27 4.84
CA ILE A 68 -6.59 8.25 3.59
C ILE A 68 -7.42 7.63 2.47
N PHE A 69 -8.07 6.50 2.74
CA PHE A 69 -8.90 5.81 1.78
C PHE A 69 -10.12 6.62 1.33
N TYR A 70 -10.84 7.29 2.25
CA TYR A 70 -11.93 8.17 1.83
C TYR A 70 -11.46 9.38 1.02
N LEU A 71 -10.26 9.91 1.31
CA LEU A 71 -9.68 10.99 0.52
C LEU A 71 -9.40 10.54 -0.92
N THR A 72 -8.85 9.34 -1.13
CA THR A 72 -8.51 8.84 -2.48
C THR A 72 -9.74 8.64 -3.36
N LEU A 73 -10.92 8.41 -2.77
CA LEU A 73 -12.19 8.28 -3.49
C LEU A 73 -12.85 9.61 -3.88
N GLN A 74 -12.41 10.74 -3.33
CA GLN A 74 -13.04 12.02 -3.64
C GLN A 74 -12.81 12.40 -5.11
N PRO A 75 -13.84 12.87 -5.84
CA PRO A 75 -13.72 13.19 -7.27
C PRO A 75 -12.58 14.18 -7.60
N GLY A 76 -12.34 15.15 -6.71
CA GLY A 76 -11.29 16.17 -6.88
C GLY A 76 -9.86 15.68 -6.65
N ILE A 77 -9.68 14.45 -6.13
CA ILE A 77 -8.37 13.89 -5.78
C ILE A 77 -7.75 13.08 -6.92
N GLN A 78 -8.53 12.76 -7.96
CA GLN A 78 -8.07 11.97 -9.10
C GLN A 78 -6.89 12.59 -9.85
N SER A 79 -6.83 13.93 -9.96
CA SER A 79 -5.69 14.63 -10.57
C SER A 79 -4.42 14.50 -9.73
N ILE A 80 -4.55 14.59 -8.39
CA ILE A 80 -3.45 14.41 -7.44
C ILE A 80 -2.93 12.97 -7.52
N LEU A 81 -3.82 11.97 -7.52
CA LEU A 81 -3.41 10.56 -7.64
C LEU A 81 -2.69 10.28 -8.94
N LYS A 82 -3.17 10.83 -10.07
CA LYS A 82 -2.47 10.71 -11.36
C LYS A 82 -1.09 11.34 -11.34
N LYS A 83 -0.92 12.49 -10.69
CA LYS A 83 0.38 13.15 -10.53
C LYS A 83 1.33 12.30 -9.69
N ILE A 84 0.86 11.75 -8.57
CA ILE A 84 1.64 10.86 -7.71
C ILE A 84 2.02 9.57 -8.45
N GLN A 85 1.11 9.00 -9.24
CA GLN A 85 1.37 7.81 -10.07
C GLN A 85 2.37 8.07 -11.20
N ALA A 86 2.33 9.27 -11.78
CA ALA A 86 3.26 9.70 -12.81
C ALA A 86 4.67 9.95 -12.25
N ASP A 87 4.78 10.26 -10.96
CA ASP A 87 6.06 10.25 -10.26
C ASP A 87 6.50 8.78 -10.08
N GLU A 88 7.75 8.50 -10.44
CA GLU A 88 8.27 7.14 -10.75
C GLU A 88 8.14 6.10 -9.62
N THR A 89 7.81 6.51 -8.38
CA THR A 89 7.73 5.64 -7.20
C THR A 89 6.56 4.65 -7.24
N THR A 90 5.40 5.03 -7.75
CA THR A 90 4.21 4.15 -7.73
C THR A 90 4.31 3.02 -8.77
N THR A 91 5.11 3.21 -9.82
CA THR A 91 5.36 2.18 -10.85
C THR A 91 6.37 1.13 -10.37
N ALA A 92 7.14 1.42 -9.32
CA ALA A 92 8.19 0.54 -8.82
C ALA A 92 7.62 -0.72 -8.16
N ILE A 93 6.67 -0.62 -7.22
CA ILE A 93 6.11 -1.79 -6.50
C ILE A 93 5.61 -2.86 -7.47
N PHE A 94 4.80 -2.46 -8.45
CA PHE A 94 4.19 -3.39 -9.39
C PHE A 94 5.25 -4.13 -10.22
N ASN A 95 6.30 -3.43 -10.66
CA ASN A 95 7.39 -4.00 -11.41
C ASN A 95 8.28 -4.90 -10.55
N ILE A 96 8.64 -4.46 -9.35
CA ILE A 96 9.46 -5.21 -8.39
C ILE A 96 8.76 -6.51 -8.01
N LEU A 97 7.47 -6.45 -7.66
CA LEU A 97 6.68 -7.64 -7.32
C LEU A 97 6.55 -8.59 -8.52
N THR A 98 6.36 -8.06 -9.73
CA THR A 98 6.36 -8.89 -10.94
C THR A 98 7.69 -9.60 -11.15
N GLN A 99 8.82 -8.90 -11.00
CA GLN A 99 10.16 -9.49 -11.10
C GLN A 99 10.44 -10.52 -9.98
N TYR A 100 9.95 -10.28 -8.77
CA TYR A 100 9.98 -11.26 -7.68
C TYR A 100 9.27 -12.56 -8.10
N LEU A 101 8.03 -12.46 -8.59
CA LEU A 101 7.25 -13.63 -9.01
C LEU A 101 7.88 -14.34 -10.23
N GLU A 102 8.47 -13.61 -11.18
CA GLU A 102 9.21 -14.19 -12.30
C GLU A 102 10.42 -15.01 -11.83
N ARG A 103 11.23 -14.46 -10.91
CA ARG A 103 12.39 -15.15 -10.33
C ARG A 103 12.01 -16.43 -9.57
N HIS A 104 10.80 -16.47 -9.00
CA HIS A 104 10.25 -17.63 -8.31
C HIS A 104 9.42 -18.58 -9.21
N GLY A 105 9.45 -18.38 -10.53
CA GLY A 105 8.93 -19.34 -11.51
C GLY A 105 7.43 -19.25 -11.81
N PHE A 106 6.77 -18.14 -11.45
CA PHE A 106 5.36 -17.93 -11.80
C PHE A 106 5.20 -17.66 -13.31
N ALA A 107 4.55 -18.57 -14.03
CA ALA A 107 4.33 -18.46 -15.48
C ALA A 107 3.50 -17.23 -15.89
N ASN A 108 2.61 -16.75 -15.03
CA ASN A 108 1.75 -15.57 -15.25
C ASN A 108 2.06 -14.48 -14.22
N ALA A 109 3.35 -14.21 -13.95
CA ALA A 109 3.80 -13.31 -12.90
C ALA A 109 3.07 -11.96 -12.89
N ARG A 110 2.89 -11.33 -14.07
CA ARG A 110 2.17 -10.06 -14.17
C ARG A 110 0.71 -10.15 -13.68
N GLN A 111 -0.02 -11.20 -14.06
CA GLN A 111 -1.41 -11.41 -13.63
C GLN A 111 -1.50 -11.76 -12.14
N GLU A 112 -0.51 -12.49 -11.62
CA GLU A 112 -0.38 -12.76 -10.18
C GLU A 112 -0.13 -11.46 -9.39
N THR A 113 0.70 -10.55 -9.90
CA THR A 113 0.87 -9.20 -9.33
C THR A 113 -0.46 -8.44 -9.32
N GLN A 114 -1.24 -8.48 -10.42
CA GLN A 114 -2.58 -7.86 -10.46
C GLN A 114 -3.51 -8.48 -9.41
N LEU A 115 -3.51 -9.80 -9.30
CA LEU A 115 -4.33 -10.51 -8.33
C LEU A 115 -3.97 -10.09 -6.89
N LEU A 116 -2.68 -10.05 -6.55
CA LEU A 116 -2.21 -9.58 -5.25
C LEU A 116 -2.65 -8.15 -4.97
N HIS A 117 -2.51 -7.24 -5.95
CA HIS A 117 -2.99 -5.87 -5.82
C HIS A 117 -4.49 -5.82 -5.52
N TYR A 118 -5.32 -6.59 -6.24
CA TYR A 118 -6.76 -6.64 -5.98
C TYR A 118 -7.10 -7.25 -4.61
N ILE A 119 -6.33 -8.23 -4.15
CA ILE A 119 -6.48 -8.80 -2.82
C ILE A 119 -6.22 -7.73 -1.75
N PHE A 120 -5.12 -6.97 -1.85
CA PHE A 120 -4.80 -5.91 -0.90
C PHE A 120 -5.80 -4.75 -0.93
N ASP A 121 -6.24 -4.31 -2.12
CA ASP A 121 -7.27 -3.28 -2.27
C ASP A 121 -8.61 -3.73 -1.67
N GLY A 122 -9.03 -4.96 -1.99
CA GLY A 122 -10.25 -5.56 -1.47
C GLY A 122 -10.18 -5.76 0.04
N LEU A 123 -9.04 -6.21 0.56
CA LEU A 123 -8.82 -6.38 1.99
C LEU A 123 -8.88 -5.05 2.73
N THR A 124 -8.22 -4.01 2.21
CA THR A 124 -8.26 -2.66 2.76
C THR A 124 -9.67 -2.11 2.76
N TRP A 125 -10.39 -2.21 1.63
CA TRP A 125 -11.78 -1.77 1.54
C TRP A 125 -12.66 -2.47 2.58
N ASN A 126 -12.65 -3.80 2.60
CA ASN A 126 -13.54 -4.57 3.46
C ASN A 126 -13.19 -4.35 4.94
N TYR A 127 -11.90 -4.26 5.28
CA TYR A 127 -11.47 -4.02 6.65
C TYR A 127 -11.85 -2.62 7.14
N ILE A 128 -11.69 -1.59 6.31
CA ILE A 128 -12.07 -0.21 6.66
C ILE A 128 -13.58 -0.06 6.85
N MET A 129 -14.38 -0.76 6.03
CA MET A 129 -15.84 -0.68 6.09
C MET A 129 -16.42 -1.53 7.22
N ASN A 130 -16.01 -2.79 7.34
CA ASN A 130 -16.54 -3.78 8.27
C ASN A 130 -15.40 -4.61 8.89
N PRO A 131 -14.60 -4.06 9.81
CA PRO A 131 -13.40 -4.73 10.32
C PRO A 131 -13.69 -6.06 11.02
N ASN A 132 -14.88 -6.22 11.60
CA ASN A 132 -15.28 -7.44 12.31
C ASN A 132 -15.62 -8.62 11.39
N ASP A 133 -15.86 -8.36 10.10
CA ASP A 133 -16.28 -9.37 9.13
C ASP A 133 -15.09 -9.92 8.31
N VAL A 134 -13.90 -9.38 8.55
CA VAL A 134 -12.68 -9.75 7.82
C VAL A 134 -11.79 -10.60 8.70
N ASP A 135 -11.62 -11.87 8.33
CA ASP A 135 -10.62 -12.75 8.92
C ASP A 135 -9.24 -12.46 8.31
N ILE A 136 -8.58 -11.41 8.81
CA ILE A 136 -7.25 -10.99 8.37
C ILE A 136 -6.23 -12.13 8.51
N GLU A 137 -6.30 -12.91 9.58
CA GLU A 137 -5.30 -13.95 9.86
C GLU A 137 -5.39 -15.07 8.83
N THR A 138 -6.59 -15.53 8.49
CA THR A 138 -6.77 -16.54 7.43
C THR A 138 -6.30 -15.99 6.08
N ILE A 139 -6.63 -14.75 5.73
CA ILE A 139 -6.20 -14.14 4.46
C ILE A 139 -4.68 -14.01 4.40
N LYS A 140 -4.04 -13.58 5.49
CA LYS A 140 -2.57 -13.54 5.61
C LYS A 140 -1.95 -14.89 5.30
N GLN A 141 -2.45 -15.96 5.94
CA GLN A 141 -1.93 -17.31 5.72
C GLN A 141 -2.12 -17.78 4.27
N ILE A 142 -3.23 -17.45 3.62
CA ILE A 142 -3.45 -17.76 2.20
C ILE A 142 -2.39 -17.09 1.32
N ILE A 143 -2.09 -15.81 1.56
CA ILE A 143 -1.08 -15.07 0.80
C ILE A 143 0.31 -15.65 1.05
N LEU A 144 0.68 -15.86 2.33
CA LEU A 144 2.00 -16.41 2.70
C LEU A 144 2.22 -17.80 2.10
N ASN A 145 1.24 -18.71 2.21
CA ASN A 145 1.32 -20.07 1.67
C ASN A 145 1.54 -20.09 0.15
N ARG A 146 1.02 -19.09 -0.57
CA ARG A 146 1.11 -19.04 -2.03
C ARG A 146 2.40 -18.36 -2.51
N TYR A 147 2.80 -17.27 -1.86
CA TYR A 147 3.80 -16.36 -2.41
C TYR A 147 5.10 -16.24 -1.61
N VAL A 148 5.16 -16.83 -0.41
CA VAL A 148 6.33 -16.70 0.50
C VAL A 148 6.83 -18.07 0.93
N LEU A 149 6.01 -18.85 1.64
CA LEU A 149 6.45 -20.09 2.29
C LEU A 149 7.06 -21.13 1.34
N PRO A 150 6.60 -21.30 0.08
CA PRO A 150 7.25 -22.21 -0.87
C PRO A 150 8.71 -21.86 -1.20
N PHE A 151 9.16 -20.65 -0.84
CA PHE A 151 10.46 -20.09 -1.21
C PHE A 151 11.35 -19.78 0.01
N LYS A 152 10.89 -20.07 1.24
CA LYS A 152 11.62 -19.81 2.49
C LYS A 152 12.81 -20.74 2.77
N GLU A 153 12.94 -21.84 2.03
CA GLU A 153 13.95 -22.88 2.27
C GLU A 153 14.64 -23.37 0.98
N GLN A 154 14.85 -22.49 0.00
CA GLN A 154 15.71 -22.75 -1.16
C GLN A 154 17.07 -22.06 -1.04
#